data_AF-A0A174RG92-F1
#
_entry.id   AF-A0A174RG92-F1
#
_cell.length_a   1.000
_cell.length_b   1.000
_cell.length_c   1.000
_cell.angle_alpha   90.00
_cell.angle_beta   90.00
_cell.angle_gamma   90.00
#
_symmetry.space_group_name_H-M   'P 1'
#
loop_
_entity.id
_entity.type
_entity.pdbx_description
1 polymer ?
#
loop_
_entity_poly.entity_id
_entity_poly.type
_entity_poly.pdbx_seq_one_letter_code
_entity_poly.pdbx_strand_id
1 'polypeptide(L)'
;MEHDFFDMYLEEMGDITPLDRDEMNSVLEGTARGDAGARSRLVEGCLREVLEMVREYGDSELPLSDLVQEANTALMLAAIEYDGSEPWNELMTRRVKESVELALEEQRTENQIEETMAARVNVLQTVSQVLAKELGREATLEELSAKMKMTEDEVKDIMKLALDALTVNGEGQAAASGRDEEERPNPVRNGWNLEEGL
;
A
#
# COMPACT_ATOMS: atom_id res chain seq x y z
N MET A 1 15.20 -17.73 2.47
CA MET A 1 14.05 -17.60 3.36
C MET A 1 13.99 -16.11 3.62
N GLU A 2 13.19 -15.39 2.84
CA GLU A 2 12.86 -14.00 3.17
C GLU A 2 12.17 -14.08 4.53
N HIS A 3 12.81 -13.53 5.55
CA HIS A 3 12.09 -13.14 6.75
C HIS A 3 11.23 -11.96 6.32
N ASP A 4 9.91 -12.09 6.41
CA ASP A 4 9.01 -10.97 6.19
C ASP A 4 9.39 -9.86 7.18
N PHE A 5 9.67 -8.65 6.68
CA PHE A 5 9.98 -7.50 7.52
C PHE A 5 8.84 -7.22 8.51
N PHE A 6 7.61 -7.58 8.14
CA PHE A 6 6.45 -7.47 9.01
C PHE A 6 6.48 -8.47 10.18
N ASP A 7 6.94 -9.71 9.95
CA ASP A 7 7.08 -10.70 11.04
C ASP A 7 8.14 -10.26 12.05
N MET A 8 9.26 -9.68 11.58
CA MET A 8 10.29 -9.11 12.45
C MET A 8 9.74 -7.94 13.28
N TYR A 9 8.93 -7.07 12.68
CA TYR A 9 8.25 -5.99 13.39
C TYR A 9 7.32 -6.51 14.49
N LEU A 10 6.54 -7.57 14.21
CA LEU A 10 5.66 -8.18 15.21
C LEU A 10 6.43 -8.83 16.37
N GLU A 11 7.58 -9.44 16.09
CA GLU A 11 8.48 -10.00 17.09
C GLU A 11 9.04 -8.89 17.99
N GLU A 12 9.61 -7.83 17.41
CA GLU A 12 10.15 -6.68 18.16
C GLU A 12 9.06 -6.01 19.01
N MET A 13 7.85 -5.85 18.49
CA MET A 13 6.71 -5.31 19.24
C MET A 13 6.29 -6.25 20.39
N GLY A 14 6.50 -7.55 20.25
CA GLY A 14 6.27 -8.55 21.29
C GLY A 14 7.16 -8.36 22.52
N ASP A 15 8.37 -7.85 22.34
CA ASP A 15 9.36 -7.62 23.40
C ASP A 15 9.15 -6.30 24.16
N ILE A 16 8.28 -5.41 23.66
CA ILE A 16 7.99 -4.12 24.30
C ILE A 16 7.18 -4.34 25.58
N THR A 17 7.69 -3.78 26.68
CA THR A 17 7.00 -3.80 27.97
C THR A 17 5.76 -2.90 27.93
N PRO A 18 4.56 -3.42 28.24
CA PRO A 18 3.34 -2.61 28.28
C PRO A 18 3.45 -1.46 29.29
N LEU A 19 2.85 -0.32 28.97
CA LEU A 19 2.72 0.80 29.90
C LEU A 19 1.75 0.43 31.02
N ASP A 20 2.19 0.51 32.27
CA ASP A 20 1.26 0.46 33.40
C ASP A 20 0.52 1.80 33.56
N ARG A 21 -0.50 1.84 34.44
CA ARG A 21 -1.33 3.03 34.61
C ARG A 21 -0.54 4.23 35.16
N ASP A 22 0.40 4.00 36.07
CA ASP A 22 1.15 5.08 36.71
C ASP A 22 2.23 5.60 35.75
N GLU A 23 2.89 4.69 35.03
CA GLU A 23 3.83 5.00 33.95
C GLU A 23 3.13 5.80 32.84
N MET A 24 1.93 5.39 32.41
CA MET A 24 1.15 6.09 31.40
C MET A 24 0.93 7.57 31.77
N ASN A 25 0.53 7.85 33.01
CA ASN A 25 0.33 9.24 33.45
C ASN A 25 1.64 10.05 33.39
N SER A 26 2.74 9.48 33.88
CA SER A 26 4.05 10.15 33.85
C SER A 26 4.54 10.41 32.43
N VAL A 27 4.32 9.44 31.53
CA VAL A 27 4.72 9.51 30.13
C VAL A 27 3.88 10.55 29.38
N LEU A 28 2.57 10.61 29.61
CA LEU A 28 1.71 11.64 29.02
C LEU A 28 2.10 13.04 29.49
N GLU A 29 2.34 13.23 30.79
CA GLU A 29 2.82 14.51 31.32
C GLU A 29 4.19 14.93 30.76
N GLY A 30 5.09 13.98 30.54
CA GLY A 30 6.38 14.23 29.91
C GLY A 30 6.23 14.61 28.43
N THR A 31 5.39 13.87 27.72
CA THR A 31 5.08 14.08 26.29
C THR A 31 4.50 15.47 26.07
N ALA A 32 3.49 15.87 26.86
CA ALA A 32 2.87 17.20 26.82
C ALA A 32 3.86 18.35 27.11
N ARG A 33 4.93 18.07 27.86
CA ARG A 33 6.02 19.03 28.14
C ARG A 33 7.11 19.03 27.08
N GLY A 34 6.97 18.22 26.04
CA GLY A 34 7.95 18.13 24.97
C GLY A 34 9.13 17.21 25.26
N ASP A 35 9.06 16.34 26.27
CA ASP A 35 10.13 15.38 26.56
C ASP A 35 10.21 14.29 25.48
N ALA A 36 11.40 14.14 24.87
CA ALA A 36 11.60 13.20 23.77
C ALA A 36 11.59 11.73 24.22
N GLY A 37 12.07 11.44 25.45
CA GLY A 37 12.07 10.08 25.99
C GLY A 37 10.66 9.62 26.31
N ALA A 38 9.86 10.49 26.90
CA ALA A 38 8.44 10.27 27.15
C ALA A 38 7.68 10.04 25.84
N ARG A 39 7.91 10.87 24.80
CA ARG A 39 7.30 10.64 23.48
C ARG A 39 7.64 9.27 22.91
N SER A 40 8.93 8.89 22.89
CA SER A 40 9.35 7.57 22.38
C SER A 40 8.65 6.45 23.14
N ARG A 41 8.66 6.54 24.48
CA ARG A 41 8.04 5.54 25.35
C ARG A 41 6.52 5.45 25.17
N LEU A 42 5.85 6.58 24.94
CA LEU A 42 4.42 6.64 24.65
C LEU A 42 4.11 5.91 23.33
N VAL A 43 4.86 6.24 22.27
CA VAL A 43 4.71 5.60 20.95
C VAL A 43 4.91 4.09 21.07
N GLU A 44 6.02 3.65 21.66
CA GLU A 44 6.32 2.21 21.86
C GLU A 44 5.20 1.49 22.61
N GLY A 45 4.69 2.09 23.69
CA GLY A 45 3.63 1.49 24.51
C GLY A 45 2.27 1.40 23.82
N CYS A 46 2.05 2.16 22.75
CA CYS A 46 0.79 2.21 22.01
C CYS A 46 0.80 1.41 20.69
N LEU A 47 1.96 0.88 20.24
CA LEU A 47 2.06 0.15 18.96
C LEU A 47 1.06 -1.01 18.85
N ARG A 48 0.84 -1.76 19.94
CA ARG A 48 -0.11 -2.88 19.95
C ARG A 48 -1.56 -2.41 19.76
N GLU A 49 -1.94 -1.31 20.41
CA GLU A 49 -3.28 -0.74 20.30
C GLU A 49 -3.51 -0.26 18.86
N VAL A 50 -2.51 0.40 18.26
CA VAL A 50 -2.55 0.84 16.86
C VAL A 50 -2.67 -0.35 15.92
N LEU A 51 -1.92 -1.43 16.13
CA LEU A 51 -2.07 -2.66 15.34
C LEU A 51 -3.49 -3.22 15.43
N GLU A 52 -4.11 -3.22 16.61
CA GLU A 52 -5.50 -3.65 16.80
C GLU A 52 -6.50 -2.76 16.04
N MET A 53 -6.29 -1.44 16.03
CA MET A 53 -7.10 -0.51 15.24
C MET A 53 -6.98 -0.82 13.75
N VAL A 54 -5.77 -1.03 13.24
CA VAL A 54 -5.53 -1.25 11.81
C VAL A 54 -6.11 -2.57 11.30
N ARG A 55 -6.22 -3.59 12.16
CA ARG A 55 -6.77 -4.91 11.79
C ARG A 55 -8.19 -4.84 11.23
N GLU A 56 -8.98 -3.82 11.57
CA GLU A 56 -10.33 -3.65 11.00
C GLU A 56 -10.31 -3.34 9.49
N TYR A 57 -9.16 -2.91 8.96
CA TYR A 57 -8.91 -2.62 7.54
C TYR A 57 -8.18 -3.76 6.81
N GLY A 58 -8.01 -4.93 7.44
CA GLY A 58 -7.19 -6.03 6.91
C GLY A 58 -7.69 -6.67 5.60
N ASP A 59 -8.97 -6.47 5.24
CA ASP A 59 -9.56 -6.95 3.99
C ASP A 59 -9.44 -5.93 2.82
N SER A 60 -8.72 -4.83 3.03
CA SER A 60 -8.53 -3.80 1.99
C SER A 60 -7.52 -4.23 0.92
N GLU A 61 -7.47 -3.48 -0.19
CA GLU A 61 -6.49 -3.70 -1.27
C GLU A 61 -5.06 -3.34 -0.84
N LEU A 62 -4.91 -2.52 0.20
CA LEU A 62 -3.61 -2.11 0.73
C LEU A 62 -3.10 -3.17 1.74
N PRO A 63 -1.83 -3.64 1.62
CA PRO A 63 -1.26 -4.61 2.55
C PRO A 63 -1.32 -4.14 4.00
N LEU A 64 -1.51 -5.09 4.93
CA LEU A 64 -1.56 -4.78 6.36
C LEU A 64 -0.27 -4.11 6.86
N SER A 65 0.88 -4.50 6.32
CA SER A 65 2.18 -3.88 6.65
C SER A 65 2.20 -2.38 6.34
N ASP A 66 1.57 -1.98 5.24
CA ASP A 66 1.57 -0.61 4.73
C ASP A 66 0.58 0.23 5.54
N LEU A 67 -0.59 -0.33 5.84
CA LEU A 67 -1.55 0.28 6.76
C LEU A 67 -0.94 0.53 8.15
N VAL A 68 -0.15 -0.43 8.67
CA VAL A 68 0.55 -0.30 9.95
C VAL A 68 1.65 0.76 9.88
N GLN A 69 2.36 0.88 8.76
CA GLN A 69 3.33 1.95 8.52
C GLN A 69 2.69 3.34 8.61
N GLU A 70 1.57 3.55 7.92
CA GLU A 70 0.83 4.82 7.94
C GLU A 70 0.30 5.13 9.34
N ALA A 71 -0.28 4.14 10.00
CA ALA A 71 -0.78 4.28 11.37
C ALA A 71 0.32 4.60 12.39
N ASN A 72 1.49 3.95 12.29
CA ASN A 72 2.63 4.23 13.15
C ASN A 72 3.19 5.64 12.93
N THR A 73 3.19 6.11 11.68
CA THR A 73 3.57 7.49 11.36
C THR A 73 2.59 8.48 11.98
N ALA A 74 1.29 8.23 11.88
CA ALA A 74 0.25 9.03 12.52
C ALA A 74 0.36 9.03 14.06
N LEU A 75 0.66 7.88 14.67
CA LEU A 75 0.92 7.75 16.11
C LEU A 75 2.10 8.63 16.55
N MET A 76 3.21 8.57 15.82
CA MET A 76 4.39 9.40 16.11
C MET A 76 4.07 10.90 16.01
N LEU A 77 3.33 11.31 14.98
CA LEU A 77 2.90 12.70 14.80
C LEU A 77 1.93 13.12 15.91
N ALA A 78 0.97 12.27 16.28
CA ALA A 78 0.06 12.53 17.39
C ALA A 78 0.83 12.74 18.71
N ALA A 79 1.87 11.93 18.98
CA ALA A 79 2.72 12.10 20.16
C ALA A 79 3.53 13.41 20.14
N ILE A 80 3.89 13.93 18.96
CA ILE A 80 4.55 15.22 18.80
C ILE A 80 3.58 16.38 19.06
N GLU A 81 2.34 16.26 18.61
CA GLU A 81 1.30 17.29 18.74
C GLU A 81 0.64 17.32 20.12
N TYR A 82 0.71 16.22 20.88
CA TYR A 82 0.05 16.10 22.16
C TYR A 82 0.55 17.13 23.18
N ASP A 83 -0.37 17.98 23.65
CA ASP A 83 -0.12 19.03 24.63
C ASP A 83 -0.94 18.86 25.93
N GLY A 84 -1.71 17.78 26.03
CA GLY A 84 -2.60 17.50 27.16
C GLY A 84 -3.93 18.26 27.16
N SER A 85 -4.27 18.98 26.08
CA SER A 85 -5.55 19.70 25.96
C SER A 85 -6.76 18.79 25.72
N GLU A 86 -6.54 17.61 25.12
CA GLU A 86 -7.54 16.57 24.91
C GLU A 86 -7.03 15.19 25.42
N PRO A 87 -7.93 14.21 25.67
CA PRO A 87 -7.52 12.87 26.07
C PRO A 87 -6.67 12.18 24.98
N TRP A 88 -5.55 11.57 25.38
CA TRP A 88 -4.62 10.91 24.45
C TRP A 88 -5.29 9.88 23.53
N ASN A 89 -6.13 9.00 24.08
CA ASN A 89 -6.78 7.96 23.29
C ASN A 89 -7.72 8.53 22.22
N GLU A 90 -8.36 9.67 22.49
CA GLU A 90 -9.23 10.34 21.52
C GLU A 90 -8.41 10.95 20.37
N LEU A 91 -7.31 11.66 20.70
CA LEU A 91 -6.37 12.19 19.71
C LEU A 91 -5.76 11.07 18.86
N MET A 92 -5.20 10.04 19.51
CA MET A 92 -4.54 8.92 18.85
C MET A 92 -5.49 8.20 17.89
N THR A 93 -6.67 7.79 18.38
CA THR A 93 -7.65 7.07 17.57
C THR A 93 -8.05 7.89 16.33
N ARG A 94 -8.31 9.19 16.52
CA ARG A 94 -8.68 10.08 15.42
C ARG A 94 -7.56 10.20 14.39
N ARG A 95 -6.32 10.44 14.82
CA ARG A 95 -5.15 10.60 13.92
C ARG A 95 -4.82 9.33 13.15
N VAL A 96 -4.82 8.18 13.83
CA VAL A 96 -4.58 6.88 13.20
C VAL A 96 -5.63 6.59 12.14
N LYS A 97 -6.91 6.77 12.48
CA LYS A 97 -8.02 6.54 11.55
C LYS A 97 -7.95 7.48 10.34
N GLU A 98 -7.73 8.78 10.56
CA GLU A 98 -7.57 9.78 9.49
C GLU A 98 -6.45 9.38 8.52
N SER A 99 -5.31 8.93 9.03
CA SER A 99 -4.16 8.53 8.21
C SER A 99 -4.42 7.28 7.39
N VAL A 100 -5.03 6.26 8.01
CA VAL A 100 -5.35 5.00 7.33
C VAL A 100 -6.41 5.21 6.24
N GLU A 101 -7.46 5.99 6.53
CA GLU A 101 -8.50 6.31 5.55
C GLU A 101 -7.93 7.10 4.35
N LEU A 102 -6.99 8.03 4.61
CA LEU A 102 -6.30 8.77 3.55
C LEU A 102 -5.46 7.85 2.66
N ALA A 103 -4.65 6.97 3.25
CA ALA A 103 -3.82 6.03 2.50
C ALA A 103 -4.66 5.10 1.59
N LEU A 104 -5.82 4.65 2.09
CA LEU A 104 -6.77 3.87 1.30
C LEU A 104 -7.40 4.67 0.15
N GLU A 105 -7.65 5.96 0.34
CA GLU A 105 -8.15 6.85 -0.72
C GLU A 105 -7.09 7.11 -1.79
N GLU A 106 -5.84 7.32 -1.38
CA GLU A 106 -4.70 7.48 -2.28
C GLU A 106 -4.48 6.24 -3.13
N GLN A 107 -4.46 5.05 -2.52
CA GLN A 107 -4.35 3.77 -3.24
C GLN A 107 -5.51 3.57 -4.22
N ARG A 108 -6.75 3.87 -3.80
CA ARG A 108 -7.92 3.76 -4.70
C ARG A 108 -7.80 4.71 -5.89
N THR A 109 -7.30 5.92 -5.66
CA THR A 109 -7.09 6.92 -6.72
C THR A 109 -6.00 6.46 -7.69
N GLU A 110 -4.90 5.90 -7.18
CA GLU A 110 -3.84 5.31 -7.99
C GLU A 110 -4.37 4.17 -8.86
N ASN A 111 -5.08 3.20 -8.28
CA ASN A 111 -5.70 2.08 -9.00
C ASN A 111 -6.63 2.58 -10.13
N GLN A 112 -7.42 3.62 -9.88
CA GLN A 112 -8.30 4.20 -10.91
C GLN A 112 -7.51 4.87 -12.05
N ILE A 113 -6.41 5.54 -11.72
CA ILE A 113 -5.51 6.14 -12.73
C ILE A 113 -4.90 5.03 -13.57
N GLU A 114 -4.40 3.96 -12.95
CA GLU A 114 -3.84 2.80 -13.66
C GLU A 114 -4.84 2.15 -14.60
N GLU A 115 -6.08 1.88 -14.14
CA GLU A 115 -7.14 1.31 -14.98
C GLU A 115 -7.44 2.22 -16.17
N THR A 116 -7.55 3.53 -15.92
CA THR A 116 -7.80 4.52 -16.97
C THR A 116 -6.66 4.56 -17.98
N MET A 117 -5.41 4.47 -17.54
CA MET A 117 -4.24 4.44 -18.41
C MET A 117 -4.16 3.15 -19.21
N ALA A 118 -4.43 1.99 -18.61
CA ALA A 118 -4.50 0.71 -19.31
C ALA A 118 -5.57 0.72 -20.41
N ALA A 119 -6.75 1.29 -20.14
CA ALA A 119 -7.79 1.48 -21.14
C ALA A 119 -7.31 2.36 -22.31
N ARG A 120 -6.62 3.48 -22.02
CA ARG A 120 -6.05 4.37 -23.03
C ARG A 120 -4.98 3.68 -23.88
N VAL A 121 -4.11 2.87 -23.29
CA VAL A 121 -3.10 2.06 -24.01
C VAL A 121 -3.77 1.08 -24.98
N ASN A 122 -4.81 0.38 -24.54
CA ASN A 122 -5.54 -0.57 -25.39
C ASN A 122 -6.22 0.14 -26.59
N VAL A 123 -6.81 1.31 -26.35
CA VAL A 123 -7.38 2.13 -27.43
C VAL A 123 -6.29 2.58 -28.41
N LEU A 124 -5.14 3.04 -27.90
CA LEU A 124 -4.00 3.44 -28.74
C LEU A 124 -3.52 2.30 -29.64
N GLN A 125 -3.34 1.10 -29.09
CA GLN A 125 -2.92 -0.08 -29.86
C GLN A 125 -3.94 -0.40 -30.97
N THR A 126 -5.23 -0.37 -30.64
CA THR A 126 -6.30 -0.62 -31.60
C THR A 126 -6.30 0.42 -32.72
N VAL A 127 -6.24 1.70 -32.38
CA VAL A 127 -6.22 2.80 -33.36
C VAL A 127 -4.98 2.74 -34.25
N SER A 128 -3.82 2.44 -33.66
CA SER A 128 -2.56 2.27 -34.40
C SER A 128 -2.65 1.14 -35.42
N GLN A 129 -3.19 -0.02 -35.04
CA GLN A 129 -3.39 -1.16 -35.96
C GLN A 129 -4.38 -0.83 -37.09
N VAL A 130 -5.48 -0.13 -36.77
CA VAL A 130 -6.47 0.30 -37.77
C VAL A 130 -5.83 1.25 -38.78
N LEU A 131 -5.16 2.30 -38.31
CA LEU A 131 -4.48 3.26 -39.20
C LEU A 131 -3.36 2.61 -40.00
N ALA A 132 -2.60 1.69 -39.39
CA ALA A 132 -1.54 0.99 -40.10
C ALA A 132 -2.07 0.15 -41.27
N LYS A 133 -3.21 -0.49 -41.07
CA LYS A 133 -3.91 -1.23 -42.11
C LYS A 133 -4.50 -0.31 -43.19
N GLU A 134 -5.06 0.83 -42.82
CA GLU A 134 -5.65 1.82 -43.74
C GLU A 134 -4.57 2.51 -44.60
N LEU A 135 -3.42 2.85 -44.00
CA LEU A 135 -2.34 3.60 -44.64
C LEU A 135 -1.29 2.72 -45.32
N GLY A 136 -1.22 1.43 -44.95
CA GLY A 136 -0.19 0.50 -45.42
C GLY A 136 1.21 0.77 -44.84
N ARG A 137 1.30 1.59 -43.79
CA ARG A 137 2.51 1.95 -43.03
C ARG A 137 2.12 2.27 -41.59
N GLU A 138 3.06 2.30 -40.66
CA GLU A 138 2.80 2.78 -39.30
C GLU A 138 2.23 4.21 -39.29
N ALA A 139 1.29 4.45 -38.36
CA ALA A 139 0.66 5.74 -38.18
C ALA A 139 1.65 6.74 -37.55
N THR A 140 1.63 7.99 -38.01
CA THR A 140 2.40 9.06 -37.37
C THR A 140 1.74 9.50 -36.08
N LEU A 141 2.50 10.21 -35.24
CA LEU A 141 1.97 10.75 -33.99
C LEU A 141 0.79 11.72 -34.22
N GLU A 142 0.88 12.57 -35.25
CA GLU A 142 -0.17 13.51 -35.65
C GLU A 142 -1.45 12.78 -36.11
N GLU A 143 -1.30 11.66 -36.83
CA GLU A 143 -2.44 10.84 -37.28
C GLU A 143 -3.13 10.15 -36.09
N LEU A 144 -2.35 9.65 -35.14
CA LEU A 144 -2.85 9.02 -33.91
C LEU A 144 -3.58 10.03 -33.02
N SER A 145 -2.97 11.20 -32.78
CA SER A 145 -3.54 12.26 -31.94
C SER A 145 -4.86 12.78 -32.52
N ALA A 146 -4.92 13.01 -33.84
CA ALA A 146 -6.14 13.40 -34.53
C ALA A 146 -7.25 12.34 -34.42
N LYS A 147 -6.91 11.06 -34.55
CA LYS A 147 -7.89 9.96 -34.47
C LYS A 147 -8.38 9.71 -33.04
N MET A 148 -7.50 9.85 -32.05
CA MET A 148 -7.80 9.66 -30.64
C MET A 148 -8.38 10.91 -29.97
N LYS A 149 -8.40 12.06 -30.67
CA LYS A 149 -8.92 13.36 -30.18
C LYS A 149 -8.22 13.84 -28.89
N MET A 150 -6.92 13.70 -28.87
CA MET A 150 -6.04 14.13 -27.78
C MET A 150 -4.81 14.82 -28.37
N THR A 151 -4.03 15.49 -27.55
CA THR A 151 -2.81 16.16 -27.99
C THR A 151 -1.72 15.14 -28.34
N GLU A 152 -0.76 15.54 -29.17
CA GLU A 152 0.40 14.68 -29.47
C GLU A 152 1.20 14.32 -28.22
N ASP A 153 1.29 15.23 -27.25
CA ASP A 153 2.00 14.98 -26.00
C ASP A 153 1.28 13.93 -25.14
N GLU A 154 -0.06 13.98 -25.04
CA GLU A 154 -0.82 12.91 -24.37
C GLU A 154 -0.63 11.54 -25.04
N VAL A 155 -0.57 11.48 -26.37
CA VAL A 155 -0.28 10.22 -27.08
C VAL A 155 1.14 9.73 -26.78
N LYS A 156 2.15 10.62 -26.75
CA LYS A 156 3.53 10.26 -26.38
C LYS A 156 3.60 9.70 -24.97
N ASP A 157 2.90 10.29 -24.02
CA ASP A 157 2.88 9.83 -22.63
C ASP A 157 2.28 8.42 -22.53
N ILE A 158 1.16 8.16 -23.22
CA ILE A 158 0.54 6.83 -23.28
C ILE A 158 1.48 5.81 -23.95
N MET A 159 2.18 6.20 -25.03
CA MET A 159 3.17 5.33 -25.68
C MET A 159 4.32 4.97 -24.76
N LYS A 160 4.83 5.94 -23.98
CA LYS A 160 5.90 5.72 -23.01
C LYS A 160 5.45 4.74 -21.92
N LEU A 161 4.26 4.95 -21.34
CA LEU A 161 3.70 4.05 -20.34
C LEU A 161 3.52 2.62 -20.88
N ALA A 162 3.06 2.47 -22.12
CA ALA A 162 2.95 1.17 -22.77
C ALA A 162 4.31 0.47 -22.91
N LEU A 163 5.37 1.22 -23.22
CA LEU A 163 6.73 0.69 -23.31
C LEU A 163 7.29 0.31 -21.93
N ASP A 164 7.08 1.16 -20.93
CA ASP A 164 7.51 0.90 -19.55
C ASP A 164 6.84 -0.38 -19.01
N ALA A 165 5.55 -0.60 -19.28
CA ALA A 165 4.84 -1.83 -18.92
C ALA A 165 5.44 -3.10 -19.58
N LEU A 166 5.94 -2.99 -20.82
CA LEU A 166 6.62 -4.11 -21.51
C LEU A 166 8.03 -4.37 -20.96
N THR A 167 8.72 -3.34 -20.50
CA THR A 167 10.09 -3.47 -19.97
C THR A 167 10.09 -3.96 -18.52
N VAL A 168 9.13 -3.53 -17.69
CA VAL A 168 8.94 -4.03 -16.31
C VAL A 168 8.49 -5.49 -16.31
N ASN A 169 7.64 -5.90 -17.25
CA ASN A 169 7.28 -7.30 -17.47
C ASN A 169 8.32 -8.06 -18.34
N GLY A 170 9.50 -7.47 -18.55
CA GLY A 170 10.52 -7.87 -19.51
C GLY A 170 11.48 -8.97 -19.07
N GLU A 171 11.11 -9.85 -18.13
CA GLU A 171 11.56 -11.24 -18.22
C GLU A 171 10.80 -11.88 -19.38
N GLY A 172 11.47 -11.91 -20.53
CA GLY A 172 10.85 -12.03 -21.84
C GLY A 172 9.79 -13.13 -21.97
N GLN A 173 8.62 -12.72 -22.47
CA GLN A 173 7.77 -13.58 -23.30
C GLN A 173 8.51 -13.88 -24.61
N ALA A 174 9.52 -14.74 -24.53
CA ALA A 174 10.19 -15.37 -25.65
C ALA A 174 10.20 -16.87 -25.42
N ALA A 175 9.05 -17.51 -25.70
CA ALA A 175 8.96 -18.75 -26.49
C ALA A 175 7.62 -19.44 -26.22
N ALA A 176 6.73 -19.39 -27.22
CA ALA A 176 5.83 -20.50 -27.43
C ALA A 176 6.66 -21.74 -27.81
N SER A 177 6.86 -22.67 -26.89
CA SER A 177 6.97 -24.11 -27.17
C SER A 177 6.94 -24.88 -25.85
N GLY A 178 5.94 -25.75 -25.70
CA GLY A 178 5.55 -26.32 -24.42
C GLY A 178 6.58 -27.18 -23.71
N ARG A 179 6.32 -27.38 -22.42
CA ARG A 179 6.38 -28.67 -21.71
C ARG A 179 5.78 -28.52 -20.31
N ASP A 180 4.82 -29.39 -20.08
CA ASP A 180 4.56 -30.14 -18.85
C ASP A 180 4.16 -29.34 -17.59
N GLU A 181 2.84 -29.41 -17.33
CA GLU A 181 2.22 -29.24 -16.02
C GLU A 181 2.89 -30.18 -15.00
N GLU A 182 3.60 -29.62 -14.03
CA GLU A 182 3.84 -30.27 -12.73
C GLU A 182 3.06 -29.48 -11.68
N GLU A 183 1.90 -30.01 -11.30
CA GLU A 183 1.12 -29.59 -10.13
C GLU A 183 2.01 -29.61 -8.89
N ARG A 184 2.29 -28.43 -8.32
CA ARG A 184 2.87 -28.32 -6.97
C ARG A 184 1.73 -28.19 -5.96
N PRO A 185 1.78 -28.91 -4.83
CA PRO A 185 0.69 -28.92 -3.86
C PRO A 185 0.56 -27.56 -3.16
N ASN A 186 -0.64 -26.99 -3.25
CA ASN A 186 -1.08 -25.78 -2.55
C ASN A 186 -1.25 -26.06 -1.04
N PRO A 187 -0.52 -25.38 -0.14
CA PRO A 187 -0.60 -25.64 1.30
C PRO A 187 -1.72 -24.89 2.03
N VAL A 188 -2.57 -24.11 1.34
CA VAL A 188 -3.68 -23.39 1.99
C VAL A 188 -4.94 -24.26 2.02
N ARG A 189 -4.89 -25.34 2.81
CA ARG A 189 -6.09 -26.03 3.26
C ARG A 189 -5.81 -26.78 4.56
N ASN A 190 -6.03 -26.06 5.67
CA ASN A 190 -6.41 -26.50 7.03
C ASN A 190 -6.18 -25.28 7.93
N GLY A 191 -7.19 -24.48 8.29
CA GLY A 191 -8.23 -24.93 9.19
C GLY A 191 -7.60 -25.16 10.57
N TRP A 192 -7.31 -24.07 11.30
CA TRP A 192 -6.88 -24.14 12.70
C TRP A 192 -7.99 -24.82 13.52
N ASN A 193 -7.85 -26.12 13.78
CA ASN A 193 -8.66 -26.82 14.76
C ASN A 193 -8.03 -26.60 16.14
N LEU A 194 -8.61 -25.68 16.91
CA LEU A 194 -8.59 -25.79 18.37
C LEU A 194 -9.55 -26.94 18.73
N GLU A 195 -9.01 -28.11 19.07
CA GLU A 195 -9.49 -29.09 20.05
C GLU A 195 -8.77 -30.44 19.85
N GLU A 196 -8.55 -31.13 20.98
CA GLU A 196 -7.75 -32.36 21.19
C GLU A 196 -6.24 -32.13 21.42
N GLY A 197 -5.61 -32.39 22.56
CA GLY A 197 -5.99 -33.08 23.79
C GLY A 197 -4.79 -33.91 24.29
N LEU A 198 -4.17 -33.48 25.41
CA LEU A 198 -3.52 -34.24 26.51
C LEU A 198 -2.46 -33.40 27.23
#